data_AF-A0A966URL4-F1
#
_entry.id   AF-A0A966URL4-F1
#
_cell.length_a   1.000
_cell.length_b   1.000
_cell.length_c   1.000
_cell.angle_alpha   90.00
_cell.angle_beta   90.00
_cell.angle_gamma   90.00
#
_symmetry.space_group_name_H-M   'P 1'
#
loop_
_entity.id
_entity.type
_entity.pdbx_description
1 polymer ?
#
loop_
_entity_poly.entity_id
_entity_poly.type
_entity_poly.pdbx_seq_one_letter_code
_entity_poly.pdbx_strand_id
1 'polypeptide(L)'
;MVEELEKDSLDDYSERVKQRMAQLKKVWHDERRAKEAADRERQEAIKFAQQIADENKKLKTTLSSGEETYIQTLKSALENQLNLAKRDYREAYDTGNTEQIIEAQQRMNDAQFKLTQANNYAPQYKNTLQEAEKEVYIPQSQPQAPKPDTKALAWQDKNDWFGKDEEMTSLALGVHEKLVRSGIDPTSDEYYRRIDSTMQKRFPEYFGDATLDEEKPAERTKPSTVVAP
;
A
#
# COMPACT_ATOMS: atom_id res chain seq x y z
N MET A 1 -41.28 -3.15 48.24
CA MET A 1 -41.49 -2.59 46.89
C MET A 1 -40.31 -1.75 46.37
N VAL A 2 -39.28 -1.46 47.18
CA VAL A 2 -38.09 -0.71 46.71
C VAL A 2 -36.94 -1.64 46.28
N GLU A 3 -36.87 -2.85 46.85
CA GLU A 3 -35.77 -3.80 46.63
C GLU A 3 -35.89 -4.64 45.34
N GLU A 4 -37.10 -4.77 44.77
CA GLU A 4 -37.33 -5.39 43.45
C GLU A 4 -37.02 -4.43 42.29
N LEU A 5 -37.25 -3.12 42.47
CA LEU A 5 -36.99 -2.11 41.44
C LEU A 5 -35.49 -1.79 41.28
N GLU A 6 -34.68 -1.91 42.34
CA GLU A 6 -33.23 -1.71 42.24
C GLU A 6 -32.51 -2.89 41.57
N LYS A 7 -32.96 -4.13 41.82
CA LYS A 7 -32.44 -5.34 41.14
C LYS A 7 -32.82 -5.38 39.66
N ASP A 8 -34.03 -4.97 39.32
CA ASP A 8 -34.51 -4.93 37.92
C ASP A 8 -33.80 -3.84 37.08
N SER A 9 -33.27 -2.79 37.71
CA SER A 9 -32.54 -1.73 36.99
C SER A 9 -31.05 -2.04 36.77
N LEU A 10 -30.40 -2.77 37.69
CA LEU A 10 -28.95 -3.00 37.64
C LEU A 10 -28.57 -4.18 36.73
N ASP A 11 -29.38 -5.25 36.75
CA ASP A 11 -29.12 -6.46 35.96
C ASP A 11 -29.45 -6.24 34.48
N ASP A 12 -30.51 -5.48 34.19
CA ASP A 12 -30.93 -5.10 32.84
C ASP A 12 -29.94 -4.08 32.21
N TYR A 13 -29.32 -3.24 33.04
CA TYR A 13 -28.21 -2.37 32.64
C TYR A 13 -26.91 -3.17 32.36
N SER A 14 -26.63 -4.18 33.19
CA SER A 14 -25.52 -5.13 33.00
C SER A 14 -25.67 -5.91 31.69
N GLU A 15 -26.87 -6.41 31.38
CA GLU A 15 -27.19 -7.08 30.11
C GLU A 15 -27.01 -6.15 28.90
N ARG A 16 -27.49 -4.90 28.97
CA ARG A 16 -27.32 -3.92 27.88
C ARG A 16 -25.85 -3.58 27.62
N VAL A 17 -25.03 -3.49 28.66
CA VAL A 17 -23.57 -3.29 28.55
C VAL A 17 -22.88 -4.53 27.97
N LYS A 18 -23.23 -5.74 28.41
CA LYS A 18 -22.73 -6.99 27.81
C LYS A 18 -23.09 -7.08 26.32
N GLN A 19 -24.31 -6.69 25.94
CA GLN A 19 -24.78 -6.71 24.56
C GLN A 19 -24.04 -5.70 23.68
N ARG A 20 -23.78 -4.48 24.17
CA ARG A 20 -22.93 -3.51 23.48
C ARG A 20 -21.48 -3.98 23.36
N MET A 21 -20.92 -4.59 24.41
CA MET A 21 -19.57 -5.15 24.37
C MET A 21 -19.48 -6.30 23.35
N ALA A 22 -20.50 -7.16 23.27
CA ALA A 22 -20.59 -8.20 22.27
C ALA A 22 -20.70 -7.63 20.84
N GLN A 23 -21.47 -6.56 20.64
CA GLN A 23 -21.56 -5.85 19.36
C GLN A 23 -20.22 -5.20 18.97
N LEU A 24 -19.54 -4.53 19.89
CA LEU A 24 -18.21 -3.95 19.65
C LEU A 24 -17.18 -5.02 19.29
N LYS A 25 -17.17 -6.14 20.02
CA LYS A 25 -16.31 -7.28 19.70
C LYS A 25 -16.64 -7.88 18.33
N LYS A 26 -17.92 -7.95 17.96
CA LYS A 26 -18.36 -8.40 16.64
C LYS A 26 -17.86 -7.46 15.55
N VAL A 27 -18.07 -6.15 15.68
CA VAL A 27 -17.59 -5.12 14.74
C VAL A 27 -16.07 -5.20 14.60
N TRP A 28 -15.34 -5.32 15.70
CA TRP A 28 -13.89 -5.49 15.67
C TRP A 28 -13.44 -6.74 14.92
N HIS A 29 -14.11 -7.88 15.13
CA HIS A 29 -13.83 -9.12 14.40
C HIS A 29 -14.25 -9.04 12.92
N ASP A 30 -15.35 -8.36 12.61
CA ASP A 30 -15.81 -8.09 11.24
C ASP A 30 -14.80 -7.21 10.51
N GLU A 31 -14.34 -6.13 11.14
CA GLU A 31 -13.33 -5.22 10.62
C GLU A 31 -11.99 -5.92 10.41
N ARG A 32 -11.58 -6.78 11.37
CA ARG A 32 -10.38 -7.61 11.23
C ARG A 32 -10.49 -8.59 10.07
N ARG A 33 -11.65 -9.25 9.91
CA ARG A 33 -11.91 -10.17 8.80
C ARG A 33 -11.92 -9.44 7.45
N ALA A 34 -12.54 -8.27 7.39
CA ALA A 34 -12.56 -7.44 6.19
C ALA A 34 -11.14 -7.00 5.79
N LYS A 35 -10.32 -6.58 6.77
CA LYS A 35 -8.92 -6.22 6.54
C LYS A 35 -8.09 -7.41 6.06
N GLU A 36 -8.23 -8.57 6.71
CA GLU A 36 -7.50 -9.78 6.30
C GLU A 36 -7.91 -10.25 4.90
N ALA A 37 -9.20 -10.11 4.53
CA ALA A 37 -9.68 -10.41 3.19
C ALA A 37 -9.09 -9.44 2.15
N ALA A 38 -9.07 -8.13 2.44
CA ALA A 38 -8.47 -7.13 1.56
C ALA A 38 -6.96 -7.33 1.40
N ASP A 39 -6.24 -7.70 2.47
CA ASP A 39 -4.82 -8.01 2.41
C ASP A 39 -4.54 -9.26 1.56
N ARG A 40 -5.40 -10.28 1.63
CA ARG A 40 -5.30 -11.46 0.76
C ARG A 40 -5.55 -11.12 -0.70
N GLU A 41 -6.62 -10.39 -1.01
CA GLU A 41 -6.94 -9.95 -2.37
C GLU A 41 -5.79 -9.14 -2.96
N ARG A 42 -5.21 -8.22 -2.17
CA ARG A 42 -4.04 -7.45 -2.56
C ARG A 42 -2.82 -8.33 -2.85
N GLN A 43 -2.55 -9.32 -1.99
CA GLN A 43 -1.45 -10.26 -2.21
C GLN A 43 -1.66 -11.10 -3.47
N GLU A 44 -2.88 -11.53 -3.75
CA GLU A 44 -3.23 -12.25 -4.98
C GLU A 44 -3.05 -11.37 -6.22
N ALA A 45 -3.48 -10.11 -6.17
CA ALA A 45 -3.28 -9.15 -7.25
C ALA A 45 -1.78 -8.89 -7.51
N ILE A 46 -0.96 -8.77 -6.46
CA ILE A 46 0.49 -8.62 -6.59
C ILE A 46 1.11 -9.86 -7.24
N LYS A 47 0.74 -11.07 -6.79
CA LYS A 47 1.23 -12.32 -7.38
C LYS A 47 0.86 -12.42 -8.86
N PHE A 48 -0.37 -12.07 -9.21
CA PHE A 48 -0.83 -12.06 -10.60
C PHE A 48 -0.05 -11.05 -11.45
N ALA A 49 0.18 -9.84 -10.93
CA ALA A 49 0.98 -8.82 -11.62
C ALA A 49 2.44 -9.28 -11.82
N GLN A 50 3.04 -9.93 -10.83
CA GLN A 50 4.38 -10.53 -10.93
C GLN A 50 4.41 -11.62 -12.01
N GLN A 51 3.41 -12.52 -12.02
CA GLN A 51 3.31 -13.57 -13.03
C GLN A 51 3.22 -12.98 -14.45
N ILE A 52 2.39 -11.96 -14.66
CA ILE A 52 2.30 -11.28 -15.96
C ILE A 52 3.63 -10.62 -16.35
N ALA A 53 4.33 -10.00 -15.41
CA ALA A 53 5.63 -9.39 -15.67
C ALA A 53 6.66 -10.45 -16.10
N ASP A 54 6.70 -11.59 -15.41
CA ASP A 54 7.59 -12.71 -15.72
C ASP A 54 7.26 -13.35 -17.08
N GLU A 55 5.97 -13.53 -17.38
CA GLU A 55 5.51 -14.03 -18.68
C GLU A 55 5.91 -13.08 -19.81
N ASN A 56 5.72 -11.76 -19.64
CA ASN A 56 6.17 -10.77 -20.61
C ASN A 56 7.69 -10.80 -20.81
N LYS A 57 8.48 -10.94 -19.74
CA LYS A 57 9.94 -11.06 -19.82
C LYS A 57 10.35 -12.32 -20.60
N LYS A 58 9.68 -13.45 -20.34
CA LYS A 58 9.90 -14.71 -21.07
C LYS A 58 9.53 -14.60 -22.54
N LEU A 59 8.40 -13.97 -22.86
CA LEU A 59 7.95 -13.75 -24.24
C LEU A 59 8.93 -12.86 -25.01
N LYS A 60 9.34 -11.72 -24.43
CA LYS A 60 10.35 -10.82 -25.03
C LYS A 60 11.66 -11.56 -25.28
N THR A 61 12.13 -12.35 -24.32
CA THR A 61 13.37 -13.14 -24.44
C THR A 61 13.26 -14.17 -25.55
N THR A 62 12.18 -14.96 -25.57
CA THR A 62 11.94 -15.99 -26.59
C THR A 62 11.86 -15.38 -27.98
N LEU A 63 11.17 -14.24 -28.12
CA LEU A 63 11.04 -13.53 -29.38
C LEU A 63 12.39 -13.02 -29.89
N SER A 64 13.20 -12.39 -29.02
CA SER A 64 14.55 -11.92 -29.37
C SER A 64 15.46 -13.08 -29.79
N SER A 65 15.46 -14.18 -29.04
CA SER A 65 16.27 -15.36 -29.39
C SER A 65 15.80 -16.05 -30.68
N GLY A 66 14.49 -16.06 -30.91
CA GLY A 66 13.87 -16.62 -32.11
C GLY A 66 14.22 -15.81 -33.36
N GLU A 67 14.16 -14.48 -33.27
CA GLU A 67 14.57 -13.57 -34.34
C GLU A 67 16.06 -13.75 -34.68
N GLU A 68 16.94 -13.83 -33.67
CA GLU A 68 18.37 -14.06 -33.88
C GLU A 68 18.63 -15.42 -34.57
N THR A 69 17.97 -16.47 -34.11
CA THR A 69 18.07 -17.81 -34.72
C THR A 69 17.55 -17.81 -36.16
N TYR A 70 16.44 -17.10 -36.42
CA TYR A 70 15.90 -16.96 -37.78
C TYR A 70 16.87 -16.25 -38.71
N ILE A 71 17.47 -15.14 -38.27
CA ILE A 71 18.47 -14.42 -39.07
C ILE A 71 19.69 -15.31 -39.36
N GLN A 72 20.18 -16.05 -38.36
CA GLN A 72 21.34 -16.94 -38.53
C GLN A 72 21.05 -18.10 -39.49
N THR A 73 19.88 -18.73 -39.37
CA THR A 73 19.47 -19.81 -40.28
C THR A 73 19.27 -19.30 -41.70
N LEU A 74 18.68 -18.11 -41.87
CA LEU A 74 18.55 -17.45 -43.17
C LEU A 74 19.92 -17.15 -43.80
N LYS A 75 20.85 -16.57 -43.04
CA LYS A 75 22.24 -16.32 -43.51
C LYS A 75 22.92 -17.61 -43.95
N SER A 76 22.87 -18.65 -43.12
CA SER A 76 23.47 -19.96 -43.42
C SER A 76 22.87 -20.59 -44.69
N ALA A 77 21.56 -20.49 -44.87
CA ALA A 77 20.88 -20.98 -46.07
C ALA A 77 21.31 -20.22 -47.33
N LEU A 78 21.44 -18.89 -47.25
CA LEU A 78 21.89 -18.05 -48.36
C LEU A 78 23.36 -18.26 -48.69
N GLU A 79 24.23 -18.48 -47.70
CA GLU A 79 25.63 -18.86 -47.90
C GLU A 79 25.73 -20.21 -48.63
N ASN A 80 24.90 -21.17 -48.24
CA ASN A 80 24.83 -22.46 -48.94
C ASN A 80 24.34 -22.30 -50.39
N GLN A 81 23.32 -21.48 -50.64
CA GLN A 81 22.87 -21.18 -52.01
C GLN A 81 23.96 -20.52 -52.84
N LEU A 82 24.71 -19.58 -52.26
CA LEU A 82 25.85 -18.93 -52.92
C LEU A 82 26.95 -19.94 -53.25
N ASN A 83 27.26 -20.86 -52.33
CA ASN A 83 28.26 -21.91 -52.55
C ASN A 83 27.83 -22.90 -53.63
N LEU A 84 26.55 -23.28 -53.66
CA LEU A 84 25.98 -24.11 -54.73
C LEU A 84 26.05 -23.39 -56.08
N ALA A 85 25.63 -22.13 -56.17
CA ALA A 85 25.74 -21.34 -57.40
C ALA A 85 27.19 -21.23 -57.90
N LYS A 86 28.16 -21.04 -57.00
CA LYS A 86 29.59 -21.05 -57.34
C LYS A 86 30.08 -22.41 -57.86
N ARG A 87 29.55 -23.51 -57.34
CA ARG A 87 29.88 -24.85 -57.84
C ARG A 87 29.30 -25.06 -59.23
N ASP A 88 28.02 -24.77 -59.39
CA ASP A 88 27.31 -24.90 -60.67
C ASP A 88 27.95 -24.01 -61.75
N TYR A 89 28.43 -22.82 -61.39
CA TYR A 89 29.18 -21.95 -62.31
C TYR A 89 30.48 -22.60 -62.80
N ARG A 90 31.26 -23.24 -61.91
CA ARG A 90 32.50 -23.93 -62.30
C ARG A 90 32.20 -25.11 -63.23
N GLU A 91 31.19 -25.91 -62.90
CA GLU A 91 30.77 -27.04 -63.73
C GLU A 91 30.29 -26.58 -65.12
N ALA A 92 29.49 -25.52 -65.17
CA ALA A 92 29.03 -24.92 -66.43
C ALA A 92 30.18 -24.35 -67.27
N TYR A 93 31.19 -23.77 -66.61
CA TYR A 93 32.40 -23.27 -67.27
C TYR A 93 33.23 -24.42 -67.86
N ASP A 94 33.44 -25.49 -67.09
CA ASP A 94 34.21 -26.67 -67.52
C ASP A 94 33.52 -27.44 -68.66
N THR A 95 32.19 -27.45 -68.68
CA THR A 95 31.38 -28.08 -69.74
C THR A 95 31.15 -27.18 -70.96
N GLY A 96 31.52 -25.90 -70.89
CA GLY A 96 31.33 -24.92 -71.97
C GLY A 96 29.87 -24.57 -72.24
N ASN A 97 28.96 -24.81 -71.28
CA ASN A 97 27.54 -24.52 -71.44
C ASN A 97 27.22 -23.06 -71.06
N THR A 98 27.20 -22.18 -72.06
CA THR A 98 26.94 -20.74 -71.86
C THR A 98 25.61 -20.45 -71.15
N GLU A 99 24.54 -21.22 -71.40
CA GLU A 99 23.25 -21.00 -70.73
C GLU A 99 23.35 -21.27 -69.23
N GLN A 100 24.00 -22.36 -68.83
CA GLN A 100 24.20 -22.70 -67.43
C GLN A 100 25.14 -21.72 -66.72
N ILE A 101 26.13 -21.16 -67.43
CA ILE A 101 27.00 -20.10 -66.88
C ILE A 101 26.18 -18.86 -66.52
N ILE A 102 25.30 -18.41 -67.43
CA ILE A 102 24.43 -17.25 -67.21
C ILE A 102 23.49 -17.51 -66.02
N GLU A 103 22.87 -18.70 -65.98
CA GLU A 103 21.97 -19.07 -64.89
C GLU A 103 22.69 -19.12 -63.53
N ALA A 104 23.85 -19.78 -63.46
CA ALA A 104 24.65 -19.86 -62.24
C ALA A 104 25.11 -18.48 -61.77
N GLN A 105 25.47 -17.58 -62.70
CA GLN A 105 25.85 -16.22 -62.39
C GLN A 105 24.67 -15.39 -61.88
N GLN A 106 23.48 -15.56 -62.45
CA GLN A 106 22.25 -14.94 -61.94
C GLN A 106 21.93 -15.43 -60.52
N ARG A 107 21.98 -16.74 -60.27
CA ARG A 107 21.77 -17.33 -58.94
C ARG A 107 22.79 -16.81 -57.92
N MET A 108 24.05 -16.69 -58.33
CA MET A 108 25.11 -16.16 -57.45
C MET A 108 24.84 -14.71 -57.07
N ASN A 109 24.49 -13.87 -58.05
CA ASN A 109 24.15 -12.46 -57.81
C ASN A 109 22.93 -12.30 -56.91
N ASP A 110 21.86 -13.09 -57.14
CA ASP A 110 20.66 -13.08 -56.32
C ASP A 110 20.94 -13.52 -54.88
N ALA A 111 21.68 -14.63 -54.70
CA ALA A 111 22.09 -15.10 -53.38
C ALA A 111 22.95 -14.06 -52.65
N GLN A 112 23.87 -13.39 -53.35
CA GLN A 112 24.75 -12.39 -52.76
C GLN A 112 24.01 -11.10 -52.39
N PHE A 113 23.03 -10.70 -53.20
CA PHE A 113 22.13 -9.58 -52.89
C PHE A 113 21.27 -9.88 -51.66
N LYS A 114 20.64 -11.06 -51.61
CA LYS A 114 19.85 -11.51 -50.45
C LYS A 114 20.69 -11.63 -49.18
N LEU A 115 21.91 -12.12 -49.29
CA LEU A 115 22.85 -12.24 -48.17
C LEU A 115 23.25 -10.87 -47.62
N THR A 116 23.47 -9.90 -48.50
CA THR A 116 23.72 -8.50 -48.10
C THR A 116 22.50 -7.92 -47.37
N GLN A 117 21.29 -8.15 -47.86
CA GLN A 117 20.07 -7.74 -47.16
C GLN A 117 19.92 -8.40 -45.78
N ALA A 118 20.17 -9.71 -45.68
CA ALA A 118 20.11 -10.44 -44.41
C ALA A 118 21.20 -9.98 -43.41
N ASN A 119 22.36 -9.54 -43.91
CA ASN A 119 23.40 -8.95 -43.06
C ASN A 119 23.05 -7.54 -42.57
N ASN A 120 22.36 -6.75 -43.39
CA ASN A 120 21.89 -5.43 -43.02
C ASN A 120 20.60 -5.45 -42.21
N TYR A 121 19.93 -6.60 -42.07
CA TYR A 121 18.76 -6.75 -41.23
C TYR A 121 19.12 -6.60 -39.75
N ALA A 122 18.66 -5.52 -39.14
CA ALA A 122 18.83 -5.27 -37.71
C ALA A 122 17.69 -5.94 -36.93
N PRO A 123 17.99 -6.79 -35.92
CA PRO A 123 16.97 -7.40 -35.08
C PRO A 123 16.21 -6.31 -34.32
N GLN A 124 14.89 -6.31 -34.43
CA GLN A 124 14.02 -5.29 -33.84
C GLN A 124 13.88 -5.48 -32.32
N TYR A 125 13.93 -6.73 -31.84
CA TYR A 125 13.59 -7.03 -30.45
C TYR A 125 14.80 -7.08 -29.51
N LYS A 126 16.03 -6.96 -30.04
CA LYS A 126 17.26 -7.04 -29.24
C LYS A 126 17.35 -5.95 -28.15
N ASN A 127 16.81 -4.77 -28.42
CA ASN A 127 16.80 -3.64 -27.47
C ASN A 127 15.68 -3.74 -26.43
N THR A 128 14.65 -4.57 -26.64
CA THR A 128 13.51 -4.69 -25.71
C THR A 128 13.84 -5.42 -24.41
N LEU A 129 14.97 -6.15 -24.38
CA LEU A 129 15.52 -6.76 -23.18
C LEU A 129 16.27 -5.76 -22.27
N GLN A 130 16.63 -4.58 -22.80
CA GLN A 130 17.37 -3.54 -22.07
C GLN A 130 16.49 -2.43 -21.50
N GLU A 131 15.16 -2.49 -21.69
CA GLU A 131 14.27 -1.59 -20.98
C GLU A 131 14.46 -1.83 -19.48
N ALA A 132 15.07 -0.83 -18.82
CA ALA A 132 15.30 -0.82 -17.39
C ALA A 132 14.05 -1.31 -16.68
N GLU A 133 14.23 -2.36 -15.87
CA GLU A 133 13.21 -2.89 -14.97
C GLU A 133 12.57 -1.69 -14.29
N LYS A 134 11.38 -1.29 -14.75
CA LYS A 134 10.53 -0.38 -13.98
C LYS A 134 10.10 -1.23 -12.81
N GLU A 135 10.91 -1.19 -11.76
CA GLU A 135 10.56 -1.76 -10.47
C GLU A 135 9.15 -1.27 -10.19
N VAL A 136 8.21 -2.22 -10.18
CA VAL A 136 6.84 -1.94 -9.79
C VAL A 136 6.94 -1.59 -8.32
N TYR A 137 7.04 -0.29 -8.03
CA TYR A 137 6.99 0.21 -6.68
C TYR A 137 5.61 -0.12 -6.15
N ILE A 138 5.51 -1.22 -5.40
CA ILE A 138 4.33 -1.54 -4.63
C ILE A 138 4.45 -0.66 -3.38
N PRO A 139 3.66 0.43 -3.24
CA PRO A 139 3.70 1.23 -2.02
C PRO A 139 3.30 0.30 -0.87
N GLN A 140 4.29 -0.12 -0.07
CA GLN A 140 4.04 -0.88 1.13
C GLN A 140 3.18 0.02 2.01
N SER A 141 1.90 -0.31 2.17
CA SER A 141 1.02 0.43 3.05
C SER A 141 1.50 0.12 4.45
N GLN A 142 2.46 0.92 4.95
CA GLN A 142 2.77 0.91 6.36
C GLN A 142 1.45 1.17 7.08
N PRO A 143 1.08 0.36 8.09
CA PRO A 143 -0.05 0.69 8.93
C PRO A 143 0.23 2.10 9.47
N GLN A 144 -0.62 3.06 9.10
CA GLN A 144 -0.56 4.39 9.68
C GLN A 144 -0.62 4.20 11.18
N ALA A 145 0.47 4.55 11.88
CA ALA A 145 0.43 4.65 13.33
C ALA A 145 -0.76 5.57 13.67
N PRO A 146 -1.62 5.18 14.63
CA PRO A 146 -2.74 6.03 15.02
C PRO A 146 -2.17 7.41 15.35
N LYS A 147 -2.72 8.45 14.70
CA LYS A 147 -2.27 9.83 14.94
C LYS A 147 -2.43 10.10 16.44
N PRO A 148 -1.41 10.65 17.12
CA PRO A 148 -1.53 10.99 18.53
C PRO A 148 -2.67 12.00 18.70
N ASP A 149 -3.53 11.76 19.69
CA ASP A 149 -4.65 12.65 20.02
C ASP A 149 -4.10 14.03 20.40
N THR A 150 -4.54 15.06 19.69
CA THR A 150 -4.07 16.44 19.88
C THR A 150 -4.41 16.97 21.27
N LYS A 151 -5.52 16.51 21.86
CA LYS A 151 -5.90 16.88 23.23
C LYS A 151 -5.03 16.18 24.27
N ALA A 152 -4.66 14.92 24.03
CA ALA A 152 -3.77 14.19 24.92
C ALA A 152 -2.39 14.85 25.01
N LEU A 153 -1.86 15.31 23.86
CA LEU A 153 -0.62 16.07 23.80
C LEU A 153 -0.73 17.40 24.57
N ALA A 154 -1.78 18.19 24.31
CA ALA A 154 -1.97 19.48 24.98
C ALA A 154 -2.19 19.33 26.50
N TRP A 155 -2.81 18.24 26.95
CA TRP A 155 -2.95 17.93 28.36
C TRP A 155 -1.63 17.51 29.00
N GLN A 156 -0.84 16.68 28.30
CA GLN A 156 0.50 16.30 28.74
C GLN A 156 1.41 17.53 28.88
N ASP A 157 1.40 18.44 27.91
CA ASP A 157 2.21 19.67 27.94
C ASP A 157 1.85 20.59 29.12
N LYS A 158 0.60 20.57 29.56
CA LYS A 158 0.14 21.33 30.75
C LYS A 158 0.54 20.67 32.07
N ASN A 159 0.84 19.37 32.05
CA ASN A 159 1.07 18.54 33.21
C ASN A 159 2.51 18.04 33.22
N ASP A 160 3.44 18.92 33.60
CA ASP A 160 4.89 18.66 33.62
C ASP A 160 5.33 17.46 34.48
N TRP A 161 4.48 17.02 35.41
CA TRP A 161 4.68 15.84 36.26
C TRP A 161 4.43 14.53 35.52
N PHE A 162 3.64 14.54 34.45
CA PHE A 162 3.26 13.33 33.73
C PHE A 162 4.47 12.76 32.97
N GLY A 163 4.88 11.53 33.34
CA GLY A 163 6.08 10.85 32.86
C GLY A 163 7.37 11.19 33.61
N LYS A 164 7.40 12.24 34.45
CA LYS A 164 8.54 12.58 35.31
C LYS A 164 8.35 12.04 36.74
N ASP A 165 7.13 12.13 37.25
CA ASP A 165 6.74 11.59 38.56
C ASP A 165 6.00 10.26 38.36
N GLU A 166 6.63 9.16 38.74
CA GLU A 166 6.12 7.80 38.52
C GLU A 166 4.83 7.52 39.32
N GLU A 167 4.72 8.04 40.55
CA GLU A 167 3.56 7.82 41.42
C GLU A 167 2.34 8.58 40.89
N MET A 168 2.53 9.84 40.51
CA MET A 168 1.48 10.66 39.91
C MET A 168 1.04 10.10 38.54
N THR A 169 1.99 9.66 37.71
CA THR A 169 1.73 9.12 36.38
C THR A 169 0.97 7.79 36.45
N SER A 170 1.39 6.87 37.32
CA SER A 170 0.73 5.58 37.48
C SER A 170 -0.72 5.74 37.99
N LEU A 171 -0.97 6.69 38.90
CA LEU A 171 -2.33 6.99 39.33
C LEU A 171 -3.17 7.55 38.18
N ALA A 172 -2.63 8.49 37.41
CA ALA A 172 -3.34 9.08 36.26
C ALA A 172 -3.72 8.00 35.22
N LEU A 173 -2.82 7.05 34.96
CA LEU A 173 -3.09 5.90 34.08
C LEU A 173 -4.16 4.96 34.66
N GLY A 174 -4.13 4.67 35.96
CA GLY A 174 -5.19 3.89 36.62
C GLY A 174 -6.56 4.58 36.58
N VAL A 175 -6.58 5.91 36.70
CA VAL A 175 -7.81 6.70 36.54
C VAL A 175 -8.29 6.67 35.08
N HIS A 176 -7.39 6.79 34.10
CA HIS A 176 -7.71 6.63 32.68
C HIS A 176 -8.43 5.30 32.41
N GLU A 177 -7.86 4.17 32.86
CA GLU A 177 -8.46 2.86 32.67
C GLU A 177 -9.87 2.77 33.27
N LYS A 178 -10.06 3.35 34.46
CA LYS A 178 -11.36 3.41 35.12
C LYS A 178 -12.37 4.25 34.33
N LEU A 179 -11.96 5.41 33.82
CA LEU A 179 -12.83 6.33 33.07
C LEU A 179 -13.24 5.71 31.72
N VAL A 180 -12.28 5.15 30.99
CA VAL A 180 -12.55 4.45 29.72
C VAL A 180 -13.46 3.25 29.94
N ARG A 181 -13.22 2.46 31.00
CA ARG A 181 -14.10 1.33 31.35
C ARG A 181 -15.50 1.78 31.76
N SER A 182 -15.64 2.97 32.33
CA SER A 182 -16.94 3.57 32.64
C SER A 182 -17.66 4.17 31.42
N GLY A 183 -17.05 4.12 30.23
CA GLY A 183 -17.64 4.57 28.99
C GLY A 183 -17.47 6.07 28.71
N ILE A 184 -16.55 6.73 29.40
CA ILE A 184 -16.23 8.14 29.15
C ILE A 184 -15.24 8.21 28.00
N ASP A 185 -15.55 9.06 27.01
CA ASP A 185 -14.71 9.25 25.85
C ASP A 185 -13.36 9.87 26.24
N PRO A 186 -12.21 9.21 25.98
CA PRO A 186 -10.89 9.71 26.32
C PRO A 186 -10.48 10.99 25.57
N THR A 187 -11.27 11.42 24.58
CA THR A 187 -11.07 12.68 23.86
C THR A 187 -11.97 13.83 24.36
N SER A 188 -12.86 13.55 25.31
CA SER A 188 -13.80 14.52 25.87
C SER A 188 -13.14 15.45 26.88
N ASP A 189 -13.66 16.67 27.01
CA ASP A 189 -13.17 17.60 28.03
C ASP A 189 -13.53 17.13 29.44
N GLU A 190 -14.62 16.37 29.58
CA GLU A 190 -15.04 15.75 30.84
C GLU A 190 -14.01 14.74 31.35
N TYR A 191 -13.43 13.94 30.44
CA TYR A 191 -12.39 12.98 30.77
C TYR A 191 -11.18 13.65 31.44
N TYR A 192 -10.64 14.71 30.82
CA TYR A 192 -9.47 15.42 31.35
C TYR A 192 -9.79 16.13 32.68
N ARG A 193 -10.97 16.76 32.80
CA ARG A 193 -11.42 17.35 34.07
C ARG A 193 -11.47 16.35 35.22
N ARG A 194 -11.92 15.13 34.96
CA ARG A 194 -12.01 14.07 35.98
C ARG A 194 -10.63 13.57 36.41
N ILE A 195 -9.68 13.48 35.48
CA ILE A 195 -8.29 13.16 35.80
C ILE A 195 -7.69 14.26 36.67
N ASP A 196 -7.76 15.51 36.22
CA ASP A 196 -7.17 16.66 36.94
C ASP A 196 -7.77 16.79 38.35
N SER A 197 -9.08 16.67 38.47
CA SER A 197 -9.77 16.70 39.77
C SER A 197 -9.33 15.56 40.71
N THR A 198 -9.03 14.38 40.15
CA THR A 198 -8.55 13.25 40.95
C THR A 198 -7.10 13.47 41.37
N MET A 199 -6.27 14.02 40.48
CA MET A 199 -4.88 14.34 40.77
C MET A 199 -4.74 15.42 41.84
N GLN A 200 -5.50 16.51 41.73
CA GLN A 200 -5.52 17.57 42.75
C GLN A 200 -5.95 17.05 44.13
N LYS A 201 -6.97 16.19 44.19
CA LYS A 201 -7.45 15.60 45.45
C LYS A 201 -6.45 14.63 46.09
N ARG A 202 -5.65 13.94 45.28
CA ARG A 202 -4.72 12.89 45.76
C ARG A 202 -3.31 13.42 46.00
N PHE A 203 -2.94 14.50 45.34
CA PHE A 203 -1.65 15.16 45.48
C PHE A 203 -1.80 16.66 45.81
N PRO A 204 -2.49 17.00 46.92
CA PRO A 204 -2.68 18.41 47.30
C PRO A 204 -1.35 19.12 47.56
N GLU A 205 -0.32 18.39 48.00
CA GLU A 205 1.05 18.90 48.18
C GLU A 205 1.69 19.40 46.88
N TYR A 206 1.31 18.83 45.73
CA TYR A 206 1.85 19.22 44.42
C TYR A 206 1.06 20.38 43.80
N PHE A 207 -0.27 20.39 43.95
CA PHE A 207 -1.15 21.36 43.29
C PHE A 207 -1.52 22.57 44.17
N GLY A 208 -1.26 22.52 45.48
CA GLY A 208 -1.75 23.49 46.45
C GLY A 208 -3.27 23.46 46.62
N ASP A 209 -3.81 24.26 47.54
CA ASP A 209 -5.25 24.37 47.84
C ASP A 209 -6.02 25.16 46.74
N ALA A 210 -5.66 24.94 45.48
CA ALA A 210 -6.28 25.57 44.32
C ALA A 210 -7.47 24.74 43.84
N THR A 211 -8.62 24.92 44.50
CA THR A 211 -9.91 24.50 43.96
C THR A 211 -10.14 25.23 42.64
N LEU A 212 -10.40 24.49 41.55
CA LEU A 212 -10.92 25.05 40.30
C LEU A 212 -12.12 25.95 40.63
N ASP A 213 -12.04 27.24 40.28
CA ASP A 213 -13.14 28.18 40.40
C ASP A 213 -14.42 27.58 39.80
N GLU A 214 -15.45 27.39 40.63
CA GLU A 214 -16.81 27.14 40.17
C GLU A 214 -17.24 28.33 39.32
N GLU A 215 -17.36 28.14 38.00
CA GLU A 215 -17.99 29.13 37.13
C GLU A 215 -19.44 29.37 37.58
N LYS A 216 -19.65 30.52 38.25
CA LYS A 216 -20.96 31.09 38.55
C LYS A 216 -21.78 31.22 37.25
N PRO A 217 -23.08 30.86 37.24
CA PRO A 217 -23.88 30.94 36.03
C PRO A 217 -24.06 32.38 35.54
N ALA A 218 -23.87 32.57 34.22
CA ALA A 218 -23.89 33.85 33.53
C ALA A 218 -25.19 34.65 33.77
N GLU A 219 -25.01 35.91 34.19
CA GLU A 219 -26.09 36.91 34.27
C GLU A 219 -26.69 37.17 32.88
N ARG A 220 -28.00 36.96 32.77
CA ARG A 220 -28.83 37.34 31.61
C ARG A 220 -28.84 38.87 31.44
N THR A 221 -28.18 39.37 30.41
CA THR A 221 -28.37 40.74 29.93
C THR A 221 -29.74 40.90 29.27
N LYS A 222 -30.51 41.89 29.72
CA LYS A 222 -31.86 42.24 29.24
C LYS A 222 -31.79 42.87 27.85
N PRO A 223 -32.75 42.64 26.92
CA PRO A 223 -32.73 43.29 25.62
C PRO A 223 -33.21 44.75 25.70
N SER A 224 -32.52 45.63 24.97
CA SER A 224 -32.83 47.06 24.82
C SER A 224 -34.00 47.27 23.85
N THR A 225 -35.02 48.01 24.28
CA THR A 225 -36.14 48.45 23.43
C THR A 225 -35.70 49.63 22.56
N VAL A 226 -35.91 49.52 21.24
CA VAL A 226 -35.75 50.63 20.29
C VAL A 226 -37.13 51.20 20.00
N VAL A 227 -37.34 52.48 20.31
CA VAL A 227 -38.52 53.26 19.91
C VAL A 227 -38.12 54.04 18.65
N ALA A 228 -38.86 53.85 17.55
CA ALA A 228 -38.69 54.59 16.30
C ALA A 228 -39.47 55.93 16.36
N PRO A 229 -39.01 56.98 15.64
CA PRO A 229 -39.58 58.33 15.65
C PRO A 229 -40.94 58.45 14.96
#